data_AF-A0A2E4ECV3-F1
#
_entry.id   AF-A0A2E4ECV3-F1
#
_cell.length_a   1.000
_cell.length_b   1.000
_cell.length_c   1.000
_cell.angle_alpha   90.00
_cell.angle_beta   90.00
_cell.angle_gamma   90.00
#
_symmetry.space_group_name_H-M   'P 1'
#
loop_
_entity.id
_entity.type
_entity.pdbx_description
1 polymer ?
#
loop_
_entity_poly.entity_id
_entity_poly.type
_entity_poly.pdbx_seq_one_letter_code
_entity_poly.pdbx_strand_id
1 'polypeptide(L)'
;MSLGLLIESAVAQHTRDEVVDVLALAADFGCKVVTTFEHSTLKGVMRPCNADDQLAEIALNEKNDNAMNRTVVALMLAEYLTNLVHGRSKKVTIDTFFLSELRNYKMSPSVMVGTRIAIPREVIKMVDYPMFNTLDYANEAELLPSFVSSTFEMSNSWLIKTMHSMATSQLLKVINIRKKSDLKLASIL
;
A
#
# COMPACT_ATOMS: atom_id res chain seq x y z
N MET A 1 19.04 3.27 -4.66
CA MET A 1 17.96 3.50 -3.68
C MET A 1 17.15 2.22 -3.57
N SER A 2 16.91 1.70 -2.36
CA SER A 2 16.10 0.49 -2.17
C SER A 2 14.61 0.82 -2.27
N LEU A 3 13.79 -0.18 -2.61
CA LEU A 3 12.33 0.00 -2.69
C LEU A 3 11.72 0.33 -1.32
N GLY A 4 12.30 -0.17 -0.23
CA GLY A 4 11.88 0.20 1.13
C GLY A 4 12.04 1.70 1.41
N LEU A 5 13.17 2.31 1.02
CA LEU A 5 13.37 3.76 1.17
C LEU A 5 12.42 4.58 0.28
N LEU A 6 12.11 4.06 -0.91
CA LEU A 6 11.12 4.65 -1.81
C LEU A 6 9.72 4.67 -1.19
N ILE A 7 9.32 3.57 -0.56
CA ILE A 7 8.04 3.50 0.17
C ILE A 7 8.02 4.52 1.30
N GLU A 8 9.07 4.59 2.13
CA GLU A 8 9.11 5.56 3.24
C GLU A 8 9.01 7.02 2.76
N SER A 9 9.74 7.35 1.69
CA SER A 9 9.68 8.69 1.09
C SER A 9 8.29 9.01 0.52
N ALA A 10 7.67 8.07 -0.19
CA ALA A 10 6.33 8.25 -0.74
C ALA A 10 5.28 8.39 0.36
N VAL A 11 5.35 7.58 1.42
CA VAL A 11 4.47 7.70 2.59
C VAL A 11 4.59 9.09 3.18
N ALA A 12 5.80 9.56 3.46
CA ALA A 12 6.02 10.89 4.02
C ALA A 12 5.47 12.01 3.12
N GLN A 13 5.65 11.90 1.80
CA GLN A 13 5.15 12.90 0.85
C GLN A 13 3.63 12.95 0.76
N HIS A 14 2.96 11.80 0.89
CA HIS A 14 1.49 11.67 0.79
C HIS A 14 0.80 11.65 2.16
N THR A 15 1.53 11.97 3.25
CA THR A 15 0.94 12.11 4.58
C THR A 15 0.53 13.57 4.81
N ARG A 16 -0.69 13.79 5.25
CA ARG A 16 -1.19 15.06 5.80
C ARG A 16 -2.00 14.78 7.05
N ASP A 17 -1.80 15.57 8.09
CA ASP A 17 -2.52 15.42 9.37
C ASP A 17 -2.50 13.97 9.87
N GLU A 18 -1.32 13.34 9.83
CA GLU A 18 -1.12 11.94 10.24
C GLU A 18 -1.89 10.87 9.44
N VAL A 19 -2.50 11.24 8.32
CA VAL A 19 -3.21 10.33 7.40
C VAL A 19 -2.48 10.26 6.06
N VAL A 20 -2.28 9.04 5.55
CA VAL A 20 -1.72 8.82 4.21
C VAL A 20 -2.84 8.81 3.16
N ASP A 21 -2.68 9.58 2.09
CA ASP A 21 -3.46 9.40 0.86
C ASP A 21 -2.95 8.17 0.09
N VAL A 22 -3.53 7.02 0.42
CA VAL A 22 -3.16 5.72 -0.17
C VAL A 22 -3.41 5.68 -1.68
N LEU A 23 -4.41 6.40 -2.18
CA LEU A 23 -4.75 6.39 -3.60
C LEU A 23 -3.73 7.21 -4.39
N ALA A 24 -3.37 8.40 -3.90
CA ALA A 24 -2.31 9.22 -4.48
C ALA A 24 -0.95 8.52 -4.42
N LEU A 25 -0.65 7.86 -3.29
CA LEU A 25 0.56 7.05 -3.15
C LEU A 25 0.58 5.92 -4.19
N ALA A 26 -0.51 5.17 -4.38
CA ALA A 26 -0.58 4.13 -5.39
C ALA A 26 -0.36 4.67 -6.81
N ALA A 27 -0.92 5.85 -7.12
CA ALA A 27 -0.69 6.53 -8.39
C ALA A 27 0.79 6.89 -8.61
N ASP A 28 1.49 7.32 -7.55
CA ASP A 28 2.93 7.61 -7.57
C ASP A 28 3.80 6.38 -7.83
N PHE A 29 3.30 5.18 -7.52
CA PHE A 29 3.91 3.90 -7.92
C PHE A 29 3.44 3.42 -9.31
N GLY A 30 2.73 4.26 -10.07
CA GLY A 30 2.23 3.93 -11.41
C GLY A 30 1.03 2.99 -11.41
N CYS A 31 0.29 2.89 -10.30
CA CYS A 31 -0.93 2.11 -10.24
C CYS A 31 -2.15 3.00 -10.52
N LYS A 32 -2.98 2.60 -11.49
CA LYS A 32 -4.26 3.25 -11.74
C LYS A 32 -5.35 2.56 -10.92
N VAL A 33 -6.03 3.28 -10.05
CA VAL A 33 -7.16 2.74 -9.28
C VAL A 33 -8.47 3.02 -10.04
N VAL A 34 -9.29 1.99 -10.23
CA VAL A 34 -10.58 2.08 -10.92
C VAL A 34 -11.65 1.27 -10.19
N THR A 35 -12.89 1.74 -10.17
CA THR A 35 -14.07 1.00 -9.66
C THR A 35 -14.82 0.43 -10.85
N THR A 36 -14.74 -0.88 -11.07
CA THR A 36 -15.11 -1.46 -12.39
C THR A 36 -15.88 -2.76 -12.32
N PHE A 37 -16.18 -3.29 -11.13
CA PHE A 37 -16.91 -4.55 -11.04
C PHE A 37 -17.79 -4.64 -9.80
N GLU A 38 -18.84 -5.45 -9.92
CA GLU A 38 -19.68 -5.85 -8.82
C GLU A 38 -19.49 -7.36 -8.56
N HIS A 39 -19.14 -7.73 -7.33
CA HIS A 39 -18.98 -9.13 -6.93
C HIS A 39 -19.40 -9.31 -5.46
N SER A 40 -19.83 -10.52 -5.07
CA SER A 40 -20.26 -10.78 -3.69
C SER A 40 -19.09 -10.81 -2.69
N THR A 41 -18.03 -11.55 -3.01
CA THR A 41 -16.90 -11.79 -2.11
C THR A 41 -15.60 -11.05 -2.48
N LEU A 42 -15.28 -10.93 -3.76
CA LEU A 42 -14.06 -10.29 -4.23
C LEU A 42 -14.11 -8.77 -4.01
N LYS A 43 -13.06 -8.19 -3.43
CA LYS A 43 -13.00 -6.77 -3.05
C LYS A 43 -12.04 -5.96 -3.90
N GLY A 44 -10.97 -6.59 -4.39
CA GLY A 44 -10.02 -5.96 -5.29
C GLY A 44 -9.27 -6.97 -6.14
N VAL A 45 -8.87 -6.53 -7.34
CA VAL A 45 -8.04 -7.30 -8.27
C VAL A 45 -6.98 -6.37 -8.86
N MET A 46 -5.73 -6.78 -8.80
CA MET A 46 -4.64 -6.07 -9.47
C MET A 46 -4.20 -6.81 -10.73
N ARG A 47 -4.06 -6.07 -11.83
CA ARG A 47 -3.61 -6.59 -13.13
C ARG A 47 -2.42 -5.77 -13.62
N PRO A 48 -1.36 -6.42 -14.15
CA PRO A 48 -0.25 -5.68 -14.78
C PRO A 48 -0.74 -4.86 -15.98
N CYS A 49 -0.12 -3.71 -16.21
CA CYS A 49 -0.36 -2.89 -17.39
C CYS A 49 0.85 -2.90 -18.33
N ASN A 50 0.58 -2.91 -19.64
CA ASN A 50 1.62 -2.90 -20.67
C ASN A 50 2.05 -1.49 -21.08
N ALA A 51 1.52 -0.42 -20.47
CA ALA A 51 1.90 0.95 -20.80
C ALA A 51 3.22 1.36 -20.10
N ASP A 52 4.04 2.18 -20.74
CA ASP A 52 5.38 2.53 -20.26
C ASP A 52 5.38 3.26 -18.90
N ASP A 53 4.38 4.10 -18.66
CA ASP A 53 4.24 4.89 -17.42
C ASP A 53 3.22 4.30 -16.42
N GLN A 54 2.72 3.09 -16.68
CA GLN A 54 1.77 2.42 -15.81
C GLN A 54 2.27 1.03 -15.42
N LEU A 55 2.34 0.78 -14.13
CA LEU A 55 2.78 -0.48 -13.57
C LEU A 55 1.62 -1.49 -13.56
N ALA A 56 0.46 -1.06 -13.08
CA ALA A 56 -0.70 -1.91 -12.89
C ALA A 56 -2.01 -1.11 -12.86
N GLU A 57 -3.11 -1.84 -13.01
CA GLU A 57 -4.44 -1.37 -12.70
C GLU A 57 -4.96 -2.12 -11.48
N ILE A 58 -5.47 -1.36 -10.51
CA ILE A 58 -6.17 -1.84 -9.34
C ILE A 58 -7.66 -1.65 -9.58
N ALA A 59 -8.36 -2.74 -9.86
CA ALA A 59 -9.80 -2.75 -9.95
C ALA A 59 -10.40 -2.99 -8.56
N LEU A 60 -11.36 -2.16 -8.17
CA LEU A 60 -12.10 -2.22 -6.91
C LEU A 60 -13.55 -2.58 -7.15
N ASN A 61 -14.15 -3.27 -6.18
CA ASN A 61 -15.55 -3.61 -6.21
C ASN A 61 -16.41 -2.38 -5.90
N GLU A 62 -17.46 -2.15 -6.68
CA GLU A 62 -18.40 -1.03 -6.53
C GLU A 62 -19.15 -1.04 -5.18
N LYS A 63 -19.26 -2.20 -4.53
CA LYS A 63 -19.87 -2.35 -3.20
C LYS A 63 -18.95 -1.98 -2.04
N ASN A 64 -17.71 -1.61 -2.31
CA ASN A 64 -16.77 -1.22 -1.26
C ASN A 64 -17.06 0.21 -0.80
N ASP A 65 -17.02 0.43 0.50
CA ASP A 65 -16.92 1.78 1.06
C ASP A 65 -15.48 2.32 0.95
N ASN A 66 -15.27 3.58 1.36
CA ASN A 66 -13.96 4.22 1.32
C ASN A 66 -12.91 3.47 2.15
N ALA A 67 -13.29 3.03 3.36
CA ALA A 67 -12.40 2.34 4.28
C ALA A 67 -11.88 1.02 3.70
N MET A 68 -12.79 0.26 3.10
CA MET A 68 -12.50 -0.95 2.35
C MET A 68 -11.58 -0.65 1.17
N ASN A 69 -11.90 0.35 0.35
CA ASN A 69 -11.12 0.71 -0.84
C ASN A 69 -9.68 1.08 -0.49
N ARG A 70 -9.46 1.98 0.47
CA ARG A 70 -8.12 2.41 0.89
C ARG A 70 -7.31 1.25 1.48
N THR A 71 -7.95 0.43 2.32
CA THR A 71 -7.32 -0.77 2.89
C THR A 71 -6.91 -1.78 1.80
N VAL A 72 -7.82 -2.06 0.87
CA VAL A 72 -7.62 -3.02 -0.22
C VAL A 72 -6.52 -2.55 -1.17
N VAL A 73 -6.46 -1.25 -1.50
CA VAL A 73 -5.38 -0.67 -2.31
C VAL A 73 -4.02 -0.83 -1.61
N ALA A 74 -3.92 -0.51 -0.31
CA ALA A 74 -2.67 -0.66 0.43
C ALA A 74 -2.16 -2.11 0.44
N LEU A 75 -3.06 -3.06 0.72
CA LEU A 75 -2.75 -4.49 0.74
C LEU A 75 -2.31 -5.02 -0.63
N MET A 76 -3.00 -4.62 -1.70
CA MET A 76 -2.64 -5.05 -3.05
C MET A 76 -1.33 -4.46 -3.52
N LEU A 77 -1.08 -3.17 -3.24
CA LEU A 77 0.19 -2.54 -3.56
C LEU A 77 1.35 -3.22 -2.81
N ALA A 78 1.17 -3.50 -1.51
CA ALA A 78 2.14 -4.24 -0.71
C ALA A 78 2.46 -5.61 -1.29
N GLU A 79 1.43 -6.41 -1.60
CA GLU A 79 1.59 -7.75 -2.16
C GLU A 79 2.26 -7.70 -3.54
N TYR A 80 1.88 -6.73 -4.37
CA TYR A 80 2.43 -6.56 -5.71
C TYR A 80 3.91 -6.17 -5.68
N LEU A 81 4.27 -5.14 -4.90
CA LEU A 81 5.66 -4.73 -4.71
C LEU A 81 6.50 -5.87 -4.11
N THR A 82 5.95 -6.61 -3.15
CA THR A 82 6.60 -7.80 -2.59
C THR A 82 6.85 -8.85 -3.67
N ASN A 83 5.85 -9.15 -4.52
CA ASN A 83 6.01 -10.10 -5.61
C ASN A 83 7.07 -9.63 -6.63
N LEU A 84 7.12 -8.33 -6.95
CA LEU A 84 8.16 -7.76 -7.83
C LEU A 84 9.58 -7.97 -7.27
N VAL A 85 9.78 -7.70 -5.97
CA VAL A 85 11.07 -7.90 -5.28
C VAL A 85 11.53 -9.36 -5.39
N HIS A 86 10.60 -10.30 -5.31
CA HIS A 86 10.87 -11.74 -5.41
C HIS A 86 10.86 -12.29 -6.84
N GLY A 87 10.73 -11.43 -7.87
CA GLY A 87 10.65 -11.86 -9.28
C GLY A 87 9.42 -12.73 -9.60
N ARG A 88 8.35 -12.62 -8.80
CA ARG A 88 7.11 -13.38 -8.96
C ARG A 88 6.10 -12.58 -9.77
N SER A 89 5.51 -13.21 -10.77
CA SER A 89 4.34 -12.67 -11.47
C SER A 89 3.10 -13.41 -10.99
N LYS A 90 2.51 -12.94 -9.88
CA LYS A 90 1.27 -13.50 -9.33
C LYS A 90 0.15 -12.49 -9.48
N LYS A 91 -1.02 -12.99 -9.86
CA LYS A 91 -2.27 -12.23 -9.76
C LYS A 91 -2.51 -11.92 -8.29
N VAL A 92 -2.77 -10.65 -7.98
CA VAL A 92 -3.12 -10.21 -6.63
C VAL A 92 -4.62 -9.99 -6.55
N THR A 93 -5.25 -10.63 -5.59
CA THR A 93 -6.69 -10.49 -5.31
C THR A 93 -6.90 -10.40 -3.81
N ILE A 94 -7.86 -9.58 -3.40
CA ILE A 94 -8.30 -9.47 -2.01
C ILE A 94 -9.79 -9.76 -1.99
N ASP A 95 -10.23 -10.65 -1.10
CA ASP A 95 -11.62 -11.00 -0.88
C ASP A 95 -12.05 -10.74 0.58
N THR A 96 -13.35 -10.85 0.84
CA THR A 96 -13.92 -10.68 2.18
C THR A 96 -13.32 -11.64 3.20
N PHE A 97 -12.96 -12.87 2.82
CA PHE A 97 -12.44 -13.86 3.76
C PHE A 97 -11.05 -13.45 4.25
N PHE A 98 -10.16 -13.07 3.34
CA PHE A 98 -8.86 -12.51 3.70
C PHE A 98 -8.98 -11.30 4.63
N LEU A 99 -9.90 -10.38 4.32
CA LEU A 99 -10.13 -9.18 5.13
C LEU A 99 -10.68 -9.50 6.52
N SER A 100 -11.54 -10.51 6.63
CA SER A 100 -12.09 -10.97 7.92
C SER A 100 -11.02 -11.59 8.82
N GLU A 101 -9.92 -12.08 8.24
CA GLU A 101 -8.83 -12.76 8.94
C GLU A 101 -7.54 -11.92 9.03
N LEU A 102 -7.59 -10.60 8.81
CA LEU A 102 -6.41 -9.73 8.81
C LEU A 102 -5.53 -9.85 10.06
N ARG A 103 -6.13 -10.14 11.22
CA ARG A 103 -5.36 -10.36 12.47
C ARG A 103 -4.57 -11.67 12.44
N ASN A 104 -5.13 -12.72 11.86
CA ASN A 104 -4.44 -14.01 11.68
C ASN A 104 -3.28 -13.86 10.69
N TYR A 105 -3.43 -12.98 9.70
CA TYR A 105 -2.42 -12.69 8.69
C TYR A 105 -1.53 -11.48 9.02
N LYS A 106 -1.54 -10.96 10.25
CA LYS A 106 -0.81 -9.72 10.59
C LYS A 106 0.70 -9.79 10.30
N MET A 107 1.30 -10.98 10.41
CA MET A 107 2.72 -11.21 10.11
C MET A 107 2.99 -11.56 8.63
N SER A 108 1.98 -11.53 7.77
CA SER A 108 2.17 -11.73 6.33
C SER A 108 2.83 -10.49 5.71
N PRO A 109 3.71 -10.65 4.71
CA PRO A 109 4.33 -9.51 4.03
C PRO A 109 3.31 -8.48 3.50
N SER A 110 2.17 -8.93 2.98
CA SER A 110 1.11 -8.07 2.45
C SER A 110 0.52 -7.15 3.53
N VAL A 111 0.26 -7.68 4.74
CA VAL A 111 -0.27 -6.88 5.85
C VAL A 111 0.82 -6.00 6.44
N MET A 112 2.02 -6.52 6.67
CA MET A 112 3.13 -5.76 7.27
C MET A 112 3.59 -4.60 6.39
N VAL A 113 3.76 -4.83 5.10
CA VAL A 113 4.11 -3.77 4.15
C VAL A 113 2.89 -2.89 3.87
N GLY A 114 1.69 -3.45 3.87
CA GLY A 114 0.44 -2.70 3.67
C GLY A 114 0.22 -1.66 4.75
N THR A 115 0.37 -2.01 6.03
CA THR A 115 0.25 -1.06 7.14
C THR A 115 1.34 0.01 7.07
N ARG A 116 2.55 -0.35 6.61
CA ARG A 116 3.64 0.61 6.35
C ARG A 116 3.37 1.57 5.20
N ILE A 117 2.53 1.18 4.24
CA ILE A 117 2.09 2.04 3.14
C ILE A 117 0.97 2.97 3.61
N ALA A 118 0.05 2.49 4.45
CA ALA A 118 -1.19 3.20 4.78
C ALA A 118 -1.13 4.04 6.06
N ILE A 119 -0.15 3.79 6.93
CA ILE A 119 -0.06 4.42 8.26
C ILE A 119 1.32 5.06 8.37
N PRO A 120 1.41 6.36 8.69
CA PRO A 120 2.69 7.02 8.78
C PRO A 120 3.46 6.53 9.99
N ARG A 121 4.79 6.63 9.89
CA ARG A 121 5.70 6.08 10.90
C ARG A 121 5.40 6.59 12.32
N GLU A 122 5.07 7.86 12.45
CA GLU A 122 4.81 8.45 13.77
C GLU A 122 3.58 7.83 14.43
N VAL A 123 2.51 7.57 13.66
CA VAL A 123 1.35 6.81 14.14
C VAL A 123 1.71 5.36 14.46
N ILE A 124 2.52 4.69 13.62
CA ILE A 124 2.98 3.32 13.89
C ILE A 124 3.70 3.21 15.24
N LYS A 125 4.49 4.21 15.64
CA LYS A 125 5.15 4.21 16.97
C LYS A 125 4.15 4.34 18.12
N MET A 126 2.95 4.85 17.83
CA MET A 126 1.93 5.10 18.84
C MET A 126 0.98 3.91 19.04
N VAL A 127 0.93 2.94 18.13
CA VAL A 127 -0.08 1.87 18.14
C VAL A 127 -0.03 0.98 19.39
N ASP A 128 1.14 0.85 20.01
CA ASP A 128 1.35 0.07 21.23
C ASP A 128 1.14 0.91 22.51
N TYR A 129 0.89 2.22 22.40
CA TYR A 129 0.60 3.05 23.57
C TYR A 129 -0.83 2.82 24.09
N PRO A 130 -1.02 2.71 25.42
CA PRO A 130 -2.34 2.45 26.01
C PRO A 130 -3.44 3.46 25.65
N MET A 131 -3.06 4.69 25.29
CA MET A 131 -3.99 5.79 24.98
C MET A 131 -4.32 5.89 23.48
N PHE A 132 -3.68 5.09 22.62
CA PHE A 132 -3.93 5.13 21.18
C PHE A 132 -5.30 4.52 20.86
N ASN A 133 -6.22 5.35 20.37
CA ASN A 133 -7.54 4.87 19.95
C ASN A 133 -7.50 4.40 18.49
N THR A 134 -7.38 3.08 18.32
CA THR A 134 -7.37 2.42 17.00
C THR A 134 -8.62 2.73 16.18
N LEU A 135 -9.79 2.82 16.81
CA LEU A 135 -11.04 3.04 16.10
C LEU A 135 -11.13 4.48 15.58
N ASP A 136 -10.76 5.46 16.41
CA ASP A 136 -10.79 6.87 16.02
C ASP A 136 -9.84 7.12 14.86
N TYR A 137 -8.59 6.64 14.97
CA TYR A 137 -7.62 6.76 13.88
C TYR A 137 -8.08 6.03 12.60
N ALA A 138 -8.67 4.83 12.73
CA ALA A 138 -9.18 4.10 11.56
C ALA A 138 -10.29 4.89 10.84
N ASN A 139 -11.17 5.55 11.58
CA ASN A 139 -12.21 6.39 10.98
C ASN A 139 -11.62 7.62 10.29
N GLU A 140 -10.67 8.31 10.94
CA GLU A 140 -10.00 9.49 10.39
C GLU A 140 -9.18 9.17 9.12
N ALA A 141 -8.43 8.07 9.15
CA ALA A 141 -7.64 7.61 8.01
C ALA A 141 -8.47 6.93 6.91
N GLU A 142 -9.78 6.74 7.14
CA GLU A 142 -10.67 5.91 6.34
C GLU A 142 -10.01 4.55 6.04
N LEU A 143 -9.69 3.79 7.09
CA LEU A 143 -9.12 2.45 7.01
C LEU A 143 -10.00 1.48 7.81
N LEU A 144 -9.91 0.19 7.50
CA LEU A 144 -10.60 -0.82 8.30
C LEU A 144 -9.97 -0.89 9.70
N PRO A 145 -10.76 -0.86 10.79
CA PRO A 145 -10.22 -0.97 12.15
C PRO A 145 -9.41 -2.26 12.36
N SER A 146 -9.84 -3.36 11.74
CA SER A 146 -9.11 -4.63 11.77
C SER A 146 -7.72 -4.53 11.14
N PHE A 147 -7.57 -3.73 10.08
CA PHE A 147 -6.30 -3.48 9.42
C PHE A 147 -5.38 -2.61 10.27
N VAL A 148 -5.90 -1.52 10.84
CA VAL A 148 -5.11 -0.68 11.77
C VAL A 148 -4.67 -1.50 12.98
N SER A 149 -5.55 -2.33 13.55
CA SER A 149 -5.23 -3.22 14.69
C SER A 149 -4.22 -4.32 14.37
N SER A 150 -3.95 -4.59 13.08
CA SER A 150 -2.91 -5.53 12.65
C SER A 150 -1.54 -4.86 12.49
N THR A 151 -1.43 -3.56 12.78
CA THR A 151 -0.17 -2.81 12.79
C THR A 151 0.64 -3.13 14.03
N PHE A 152 1.96 -3.13 13.90
CA PHE A 152 2.88 -3.25 15.02
C PHE A 152 4.15 -2.45 14.74
N GLU A 153 4.77 -1.96 15.81
CA GLU A 153 6.02 -1.25 15.67
C GLU A 153 7.12 -2.20 15.18
N MET A 154 7.87 -1.74 14.17
CA MET A 154 9.06 -2.44 13.69
C MET A 154 10.15 -1.44 13.32
N SER A 155 11.40 -1.89 13.34
CA SER A 155 12.49 -1.07 12.80
C SER A 155 12.31 -0.84 11.29
N ASN A 156 12.62 0.36 10.81
CA ASN A 156 12.66 0.67 9.38
C ASN A 156 13.65 -0.23 8.61
N SER A 157 14.69 -0.71 9.30
CA SER A 157 15.64 -1.67 8.72
C SER A 157 14.96 -2.94 8.22
N TRP A 158 13.84 -3.34 8.84
CA TRP A 158 13.05 -4.48 8.38
C TRP A 158 12.45 -4.22 7.00
N LEU A 159 11.76 -3.09 6.80
CA LEU A 159 11.15 -2.74 5.50
C LEU A 159 12.22 -2.66 4.41
N ILE A 160 13.36 -2.03 4.71
CA ILE A 160 14.48 -1.90 3.76
C ILE A 160 15.03 -3.27 3.37
N LYS A 161 15.19 -4.20 4.32
CA LYS A 161 15.68 -5.57 4.07
C LYS A 161 14.65 -6.41 3.32
N THR A 162 13.39 -6.37 3.73
CA THR A 162 12.28 -7.11 3.09
C THR A 162 12.06 -6.67 1.65
N MET A 163 12.26 -5.37 1.38
CA MET A 163 12.11 -4.78 0.04
C MET A 163 13.46 -4.61 -0.67
N HIS A 164 14.48 -5.36 -0.25
CA HIS A 164 15.78 -5.40 -0.94
C HIS A 164 15.75 -6.50 -2.00
N SER A 165 16.09 -6.14 -3.24
CA SER A 165 16.23 -7.09 -4.35
C SER A 165 17.28 -6.59 -5.34
N MET A 166 17.86 -7.52 -6.10
CA MET A 166 18.67 -7.19 -7.26
C MET A 166 17.78 -6.50 -8.30
N ALA A 167 18.29 -5.46 -8.96
CA ALA A 167 17.50 -4.65 -9.89
C ALA A 167 16.92 -5.51 -11.03
N THR A 168 15.62 -5.78 -10.98
CA THR A 168 14.87 -6.36 -12.09
C THR A 168 14.36 -5.25 -13.01
N SER A 169 14.05 -5.57 -14.27
CA SER A 169 13.51 -4.59 -15.23
C SER A 169 12.23 -3.91 -14.72
N GLN A 170 11.37 -4.65 -14.00
CA GLN A 170 10.15 -4.12 -13.38
C GLN A 170 10.46 -3.19 -12.21
N LEU A 171 11.44 -3.52 -11.36
CA LEU A 171 11.88 -2.62 -10.28
C LEU A 171 12.48 -1.32 -10.84
N LEU A 172 13.26 -1.41 -11.93
CA LEU A 172 13.77 -0.23 -12.62
C LEU A 172 12.63 0.62 -13.19
N LYS A 173 11.57 -0.01 -13.71
CA LYS A 173 10.36 0.69 -14.15
C LYS A 173 9.71 1.47 -13.00
N VAL A 174 9.53 0.85 -11.83
CA VAL A 174 9.01 1.54 -10.61
C VAL A 174 9.88 2.73 -10.23
N ILE A 175 11.20 2.55 -10.19
CA ILE A 175 12.15 3.63 -9.84
C ILE A 175 12.06 4.79 -10.85
N ASN A 176 11.93 4.49 -12.15
CA ASN A 176 11.83 5.49 -13.20
C ASN A 176 10.51 6.25 -13.15
N ILE A 177 9.39 5.56 -12.92
CA ILE A 177 8.07 6.19 -12.73
C ILE A 177 8.16 7.20 -11.56
N ARG A 178 8.72 6.78 -10.42
CA ARG A 178 8.83 7.67 -9.26
C ARG A 178 9.72 8.88 -9.50
N LYS A 179 10.89 8.69 -10.13
CA LYS A 179 11.77 9.82 -10.50
C LYS A 179 11.06 10.86 -11.36
N LYS A 180 10.19 10.42 -12.28
CA LYS A 180 9.38 11.35 -13.09
C LYS A 180 8.36 12.10 -12.24
N SER A 181 7.70 11.43 -11.29
CA SER A 181 6.77 12.08 -10.34
C SER A 181 7.48 13.14 -9.48
N ASP A 182 8.68 12.83 -8.96
CA ASP A 182 9.48 13.77 -8.16
C ASP A 182 9.89 15.01 -8.99
N LEU A 183 10.32 14.80 -10.25
CA LEU A 183 10.65 15.89 -11.17
C LEU A 183 9.45 16.78 -11.48
N LYS A 184 8.26 16.19 -11.67
CA LYS A 184 7.02 16.97 -11.88
C LYS A 184 6.69 17.84 -10.68
N LEU A 185 6.82 17.31 -9.46
CA LEU A 185 6.57 18.07 -8.24
C LEU A 185 7.56 19.22 -8.06
N ALA A 186 8.85 18.99 -8.34
CA ALA A 186 9.87 20.03 -8.29
C ALA A 186 9.65 21.15 -9.32
N SER A 187 8.95 20.89 -10.42
CA SER A 187 8.64 21.90 -11.45
C SER A 187 7.42 22.77 -11.15
N ILE A 188 6.66 22.46 -10.09
CA ILE A 188 5.44 23.17 -9.68
C ILE A 188 5.72 24.12 -8.49
N LEU A 189 6.91 24.01 -7.88
CA LEU A 189 7.42 24.89 -6.82
C LEU A 189 8.32 25.98 -7.39
#